data_AF-A0A252F4H5-F1
#
_entry.id   AF-A0A252F4H5-F1
#
_cell.length_a   1.000
_cell.length_b   1.000
_cell.length_c   1.000
_cell.angle_alpha   90.00
_cell.angle_beta   90.00
_cell.angle_gamma   90.00
#
_symmetry.space_group_name_H-M   'P 1'
#
loop_
_entity.id
_entity.type
_entity.pdbx_description
1 polymer ?
#
loop_
_entity_poly.entity_id
_entity_poly.type
_entity_poly.pdbx_seq_one_letter_code
_entity_poly.pdbx_strand_id
1 'polypeptide(L)'
;MKKRFLSLCLAACMLTGLAGCGGTADDLMNSVLKEEDETFVTGQQYKDEAAAITMEYAALSDCTMAPLTLEDDGSVNAYYASDDENSDEEGDYLYLDCVSTVKNVGSEELDLEDDLYFYCADENDMYDDYMVFVESADGTTLDDAGELQKGKTARVHYTLVLPEDISWTQLKVYFIMPESSTTYAAPLSDCKPNAQAFSADTPVKTAGGAVLTMKSCTVADEAASLTDAGGNTSIQPITDGDKLVDIAIEVTNNGSEALTLGTLYGGQMLEDGFNSLGTVVLEAGNDMVYSGSIASGSTVMTHLLFELAEDPTEDQSFYLYADGMFYSIAVNAAK
;
A
#
# COMPACT_ATOMS: atom_id res chain seq x y z
N MET A 1 0.01 6.80 -35.76
CA MET A 1 -0.54 8.13 -36.11
C MET A 1 -1.89 8.45 -35.46
N LYS A 2 -2.71 7.46 -35.03
CA LYS A 2 -3.85 7.70 -34.13
C LYS A 2 -3.47 7.72 -32.63
N LYS A 3 -2.43 6.98 -32.24
CA LYS A 3 -1.90 6.87 -30.85
C LYS A 3 -1.46 8.19 -30.22
N ARG A 4 -0.78 9.07 -30.97
CA ARG A 4 -0.38 10.40 -30.47
C ARG A 4 -1.53 11.38 -30.30
N PHE A 5 -2.75 11.06 -30.75
CA PHE A 5 -3.87 11.99 -30.64
C PHE A 5 -4.63 11.81 -29.31
N LEU A 6 -4.61 10.63 -28.68
CA LEU A 6 -5.29 10.42 -27.39
C LEU A 6 -4.46 10.96 -26.22
N SER A 7 -3.17 10.59 -26.13
CA SER A 7 -2.26 11.13 -25.11
C SER A 7 -2.03 12.64 -25.26
N LEU A 8 -2.02 13.20 -26.49
CA LEU A 8 -2.02 14.66 -26.64
C LEU A 8 -3.36 15.32 -26.28
N CYS A 9 -4.50 14.63 -26.36
CA CYS A 9 -5.78 15.23 -25.97
C CYS A 9 -5.95 15.23 -24.45
N LEU A 10 -5.54 14.17 -23.74
CA LEU A 10 -5.51 14.18 -22.27
C LEU A 10 -4.47 15.19 -21.74
N ALA A 11 -3.24 15.18 -22.27
CA ALA A 11 -2.20 16.13 -21.85
C ALA A 11 -2.50 17.60 -22.24
N ALA A 12 -3.16 17.87 -23.38
CA ALA A 12 -3.49 19.25 -23.78
C ALA A 12 -4.71 19.82 -23.03
N CYS A 13 -5.61 18.98 -22.53
CA CYS A 13 -6.72 19.43 -21.69
C CYS A 13 -6.25 19.85 -20.29
N MET A 14 -5.20 19.22 -19.75
CA MET A 14 -4.65 19.58 -18.44
C MET A 14 -3.70 20.81 -18.47
N LEU A 15 -3.03 21.06 -19.60
CA LEU A 15 -2.10 22.19 -19.73
C LEU A 15 -2.72 23.54 -20.11
N THR A 16 -4.04 23.61 -20.36
CA THR A 16 -4.70 24.85 -20.81
C THR A 16 -5.84 25.30 -19.90
N GLY A 17 -5.47 25.71 -18.68
CA GLY A 17 -6.30 26.56 -17.83
C GLY A 17 -6.68 27.93 -18.41
N LEU A 18 -6.40 28.24 -19.69
CA LEU A 18 -6.78 29.52 -20.32
C LEU A 18 -7.11 29.36 -21.82
N ALA A 19 -8.40 29.51 -22.12
CA ALA A 19 -9.02 29.98 -23.37
C ALA A 19 -8.76 29.22 -24.69
N GLY A 20 -9.74 28.39 -25.06
CA GLY A 20 -10.35 28.44 -26.39
C GLY A 20 -9.94 27.37 -27.41
N CYS A 21 -10.53 26.17 -27.29
CA CYS A 21 -10.96 25.32 -28.41
C CYS A 21 -12.13 24.45 -27.95
N GLY A 22 -13.27 24.51 -28.64
CA GLY A 22 -14.58 24.06 -28.16
C GLY A 22 -14.87 22.56 -28.28
N GLY A 23 -14.27 21.77 -27.39
CA GLY A 23 -14.85 20.53 -26.88
C GLY A 23 -14.82 20.64 -25.36
N THR A 24 -15.97 20.52 -24.69
CA THR A 24 -16.02 20.62 -23.22
C THR A 24 -15.40 19.36 -22.61
N ALA A 25 -14.83 19.45 -21.40
CA ALA A 25 -14.35 18.27 -20.65
C ALA A 25 -15.42 17.16 -20.60
N ASP A 26 -16.70 17.56 -20.55
CA ASP A 26 -17.87 16.69 -20.68
C ASP A 26 -17.87 15.80 -21.92
N ASP A 27 -17.40 16.26 -23.09
CA ASP A 27 -17.39 15.45 -24.32
C ASP A 27 -16.30 14.37 -24.29
N LEU A 28 -15.18 14.62 -23.59
CA LEU A 28 -14.09 13.67 -23.39
C LEU A 28 -14.48 12.63 -22.33
N MET A 29 -15.03 13.09 -21.19
CA MET A 29 -15.61 12.24 -20.14
C MET A 29 -16.70 11.33 -20.72
N ASN A 30 -17.61 11.88 -21.54
CA ASN A 30 -18.61 11.11 -22.27
C ASN A 30 -18.05 10.23 -23.41
N SER A 31 -16.75 10.28 -23.73
CA SER A 31 -16.13 9.40 -24.73
C SER A 31 -15.32 8.28 -24.10
N VAL A 32 -14.68 8.55 -22.95
CA VAL A 32 -14.01 7.54 -22.11
C VAL A 32 -15.06 6.65 -21.44
N LEU A 33 -16.14 7.22 -20.90
CA LEU A 33 -17.24 6.49 -20.26
C LEU A 33 -18.19 5.75 -21.24
N LYS A 34 -17.89 5.73 -22.56
CA LYS A 34 -18.78 5.13 -23.59
C LYS A 34 -18.33 3.76 -24.09
N GLU A 35 -17.09 3.34 -23.82
CA GLU A 35 -16.72 1.94 -23.97
C GLU A 35 -17.11 1.19 -22.68
N GLU A 36 -17.59 -0.05 -22.79
CA GLU A 36 -17.90 -0.84 -21.59
C GLU A 36 -16.57 -1.16 -20.89
N ASP A 37 -16.31 -0.50 -19.76
CA ASP A 37 -15.14 -0.78 -18.93
C ASP A 37 -15.14 -2.25 -18.51
N GLU A 38 -13.99 -2.90 -18.61
CA GLU A 38 -13.82 -4.25 -18.08
C GLU A 38 -13.58 -4.19 -16.57
N THR A 39 -14.28 -5.01 -15.78
CA THR A 39 -14.02 -5.07 -14.35
C THR A 39 -12.70 -5.77 -14.06
N PHE A 40 -11.80 -5.14 -13.31
CA PHE A 40 -10.62 -5.84 -12.80
C PHE A 40 -10.83 -6.43 -11.40
N VAL A 41 -9.98 -7.39 -11.04
CA VAL A 41 -9.93 -8.05 -9.75
C VAL A 41 -8.50 -7.99 -9.24
N THR A 42 -8.30 -7.59 -7.99
CA THR A 42 -6.96 -7.56 -7.38
C THR A 42 -6.35 -8.97 -7.34
N GLY A 43 -5.03 -9.04 -7.55
CA GLY A 43 -4.28 -10.28 -7.68
C GLY A 43 -4.46 -11.01 -9.02
N GLN A 44 -5.36 -10.56 -9.90
CA GLN A 44 -5.45 -11.08 -11.27
C GLN A 44 -4.45 -10.39 -12.20
N GLN A 45 -3.80 -11.17 -13.07
CA GLN A 45 -2.90 -10.64 -14.08
C GLN A 45 -3.65 -10.26 -15.37
N TYR A 46 -3.39 -9.04 -15.83
CA TYR A 46 -3.82 -8.48 -17.11
C TYR A 46 -2.59 -8.32 -18.01
N LYS A 47 -2.73 -8.55 -19.32
CA LYS A 47 -1.56 -8.60 -20.22
C LYS A 47 -1.90 -8.13 -21.62
N ASP A 48 -0.96 -7.40 -22.22
CA ASP A 48 -0.93 -7.09 -23.65
C ASP A 48 0.45 -7.41 -24.25
N GLU A 49 0.80 -6.77 -25.37
CA GLU A 49 2.08 -6.97 -26.07
C GLU A 49 3.27 -6.31 -25.35
N ALA A 50 3.04 -5.29 -24.52
CA ALA A 50 4.08 -4.49 -23.87
C ALA A 50 4.27 -4.88 -22.40
N ALA A 51 3.18 -5.06 -21.65
CA ALA A 51 3.19 -5.26 -20.22
C ALA A 51 2.30 -6.43 -19.76
N ALA A 52 2.65 -6.98 -18.59
CA ALA A 52 1.74 -7.75 -17.76
C ALA A 52 1.64 -7.06 -16.40
N ILE A 53 0.42 -6.71 -15.99
CA ILE A 53 0.11 -5.93 -14.78
C ILE A 53 -0.72 -6.80 -13.86
N THR A 54 -0.45 -6.73 -12.56
CA THR A 54 -1.31 -7.30 -11.52
C THR A 54 -1.60 -6.20 -10.52
N MET A 55 -2.85 -5.76 -10.44
CA MET A 55 -3.28 -4.83 -9.39
C MET A 55 -3.22 -5.54 -8.05
N GLU A 56 -2.45 -5.02 -7.11
CA GLU A 56 -2.31 -5.63 -5.80
C GLU A 56 -3.38 -5.11 -4.85
N TYR A 57 -3.49 -3.78 -4.74
CA TYR A 57 -4.51 -3.08 -3.99
C TYR A 57 -4.54 -1.60 -4.38
N ALA A 58 -5.54 -0.88 -3.88
CA ALA A 58 -5.53 0.58 -3.85
C ALA A 58 -6.07 1.05 -2.51
N ALA A 59 -5.46 2.06 -1.91
CA ALA A 59 -5.89 2.57 -0.62
C ALA A 59 -5.62 4.08 -0.49
N LEU A 60 -6.48 4.74 0.27
CA LEU A 60 -6.37 6.15 0.65
C LEU A 60 -5.47 6.28 1.87
N SER A 61 -4.65 7.31 1.91
CA SER A 61 -3.82 7.67 3.07
C SER A 61 -3.56 9.16 3.07
N ASP A 62 -3.11 9.67 4.20
CA ASP A 62 -2.52 11.00 4.37
C ASP A 62 -1.19 11.21 3.60
N CYS A 63 -0.53 10.12 3.18
CA CYS A 63 0.73 10.16 2.43
C CYS A 63 0.99 8.84 1.68
N THR A 64 1.91 8.87 0.72
CA THR A 64 2.42 7.64 0.11
C THR A 64 3.56 7.08 0.95
N MET A 65 3.62 5.76 1.16
CA MET A 65 4.66 5.16 2.00
C MET A 65 5.13 3.81 1.47
N ALA A 66 6.42 3.52 1.68
CA ALA A 66 6.92 2.17 1.52
C ALA A 66 6.29 1.25 2.60
N PRO A 67 6.02 -0.01 2.29
CA PRO A 67 5.39 -0.93 3.25
C PRO A 67 6.32 -1.38 4.39
N LEU A 68 7.64 -1.17 4.26
CA LEU A 68 8.66 -1.43 5.28
C LEU A 68 9.58 -0.21 5.45
N THR A 69 10.43 -0.23 6.47
CA THR A 69 11.36 0.88 6.77
C THR A 69 12.81 0.42 6.81
N LEU A 70 13.72 1.27 6.33
CA LEU A 70 15.17 1.08 6.49
C LEU A 70 15.66 1.42 7.90
N GLU A 71 14.85 2.14 8.68
CA GLU A 71 15.24 2.54 10.02
C GLU A 71 15.31 1.33 10.95
N ASP A 72 16.23 1.41 11.92
CA ASP A 72 16.34 0.39 12.95
C ASP A 72 15.09 0.37 13.83
N ASP A 73 14.40 1.51 13.95
CA ASP A 73 13.06 1.60 14.54
C ASP A 73 11.98 1.20 13.52
N GLY A 74 11.01 0.41 13.96
CA GLY A 74 9.87 -0.03 13.15
C GLY A 74 8.88 1.11 12.85
N SER A 75 9.36 2.35 12.83
CA SER A 75 8.59 3.50 12.39
C SER A 75 8.53 3.50 10.86
N VAL A 76 7.34 3.63 10.31
CA VAL A 76 7.21 3.75 8.86
C VAL A 76 7.52 5.18 8.47
N ASN A 77 8.50 5.35 7.59
CA ASN A 77 8.78 6.64 6.99
C ASN A 77 7.66 6.96 6.00
N ALA A 78 6.92 8.04 6.29
CA ALA A 78 6.10 8.70 5.29
C ALA A 78 7.01 9.20 4.16
N TYR A 79 6.70 8.84 2.91
CA TYR A 79 7.44 9.32 1.76
C TYR A 79 6.48 10.14 0.88
N TYR A 80 6.51 11.47 1.09
CA TYR A 80 5.56 12.47 0.62
C TYR A 80 4.24 12.55 1.39
N ALA A 81 4.26 13.29 2.49
CA ALA A 81 3.23 14.29 2.73
C ALA A 81 3.66 15.55 1.96
N SER A 82 2.74 16.35 1.41
CA SER A 82 3.10 17.63 0.79
C SER A 82 3.68 18.57 1.86
N ASP A 83 4.99 18.50 2.09
CA ASP A 83 5.76 19.48 2.85
C ASP A 83 5.90 20.76 2.00
N ASP A 84 4.78 21.38 1.64
CA ASP A 84 4.81 22.76 1.20
C ASP A 84 4.90 23.65 2.44
N GLU A 85 6.12 23.83 2.97
CA GLU A 85 6.44 24.86 3.96
C GLU A 85 6.19 26.31 3.44
N ASN A 86 5.56 26.49 2.26
CA ASN A 86 5.38 27.78 1.59
C ASN A 86 4.07 27.98 0.80
N SER A 87 3.06 27.11 0.89
CA SER A 87 1.77 27.40 0.27
C SER A 87 0.75 27.86 1.32
N ASP A 88 0.29 29.11 1.18
CA ASP A 88 -0.89 29.65 1.88
C ASP A 88 -2.21 28.99 1.36
N GLU A 89 -2.12 27.82 0.72
CA GLU A 89 -3.24 26.99 0.28
C GLU A 89 -3.26 25.73 1.15
N GLU A 90 -3.67 25.91 2.41
CA GLU A 90 -4.14 24.84 3.30
C GLU A 90 -5.33 24.13 2.62
N GLY A 91 -5.02 23.10 1.85
CA GLY A 91 -5.93 22.01 1.56
C GLY A 91 -5.26 20.74 2.05
N ASP A 92 -5.80 20.12 3.08
CA ASP A 92 -5.42 18.76 3.44
C ASP A 92 -5.71 17.91 2.18
N TYR A 93 -4.69 17.24 1.66
CA TYR A 93 -4.83 16.36 0.49
C TYR A 93 -4.97 14.93 0.96
N LEU A 94 -5.71 14.14 0.20
CA LEU A 94 -5.78 12.69 0.39
C LEU A 94 -5.06 11.99 -0.76
N TYR A 95 -4.17 11.08 -0.42
CA TYR A 95 -3.38 10.32 -1.39
C TYR A 95 -4.07 8.99 -1.65
N LEU A 96 -4.41 8.71 -2.91
CA LEU A 96 -4.81 7.38 -3.34
C LEU A 96 -3.61 6.66 -3.95
N ASP A 97 -3.10 5.65 -3.27
CA ASP A 97 -1.98 4.85 -3.74
C ASP A 97 -2.49 3.57 -4.40
N CYS A 98 -2.28 3.45 -5.71
CA CYS A 98 -2.61 2.28 -6.50
C CYS A 98 -1.35 1.44 -6.72
N VAL A 99 -1.25 0.32 -5.99
CA VAL A 99 -0.06 -0.53 -6.03
C VAL A 99 -0.23 -1.70 -6.98
N SER A 100 0.75 -1.89 -7.86
CA SER A 100 0.72 -2.95 -8.86
C SER A 100 2.07 -3.62 -9.07
N THR A 101 2.05 -4.92 -9.39
CA THR A 101 3.20 -5.60 -9.96
C THR A 101 3.17 -5.45 -11.48
N VAL A 102 4.18 -4.79 -12.05
CA VAL A 102 4.34 -4.56 -13.48
C VAL A 102 5.51 -5.37 -14.03
N LYS A 103 5.28 -6.10 -15.12
CA LYS A 103 6.33 -6.81 -15.87
C LYS A 103 6.38 -6.33 -17.31
N ASN A 104 7.54 -5.85 -17.75
CA ASN A 104 7.78 -5.59 -19.15
C ASN A 104 7.95 -6.93 -19.92
N VAL A 105 7.00 -7.23 -20.81
CA VAL A 105 6.99 -8.41 -21.67
C VAL A 105 7.26 -8.07 -23.15
N GLY A 106 7.38 -6.79 -23.47
CA GLY A 106 7.55 -6.24 -24.81
C GLY A 106 8.95 -6.38 -25.39
N SER A 107 9.18 -5.70 -26.51
CA SER A 107 10.49 -5.63 -27.16
C SER A 107 11.33 -4.44 -26.73
N GLU A 108 10.69 -3.33 -26.35
CA GLU A 108 11.33 -2.08 -25.93
C GLU A 108 11.30 -1.94 -24.40
N GLU A 109 12.02 -0.94 -23.89
CA GLU A 109 11.84 -0.43 -22.52
C GLU A 109 10.40 0.09 -22.35
N LEU A 110 9.85 -0.07 -21.14
CA LEU A 110 8.51 0.39 -20.79
C LEU A 110 8.66 1.59 -19.87
N ASP A 111 8.17 2.74 -20.28
CA ASP A 111 8.14 3.94 -19.44
C ASP A 111 6.99 3.81 -18.42
N LEU A 112 7.31 3.68 -17.14
CA LEU A 112 6.29 3.43 -16.12
C LEU A 112 5.38 4.64 -15.86
N GLU A 113 5.83 5.85 -16.22
CA GLU A 113 5.06 7.10 -16.10
C GLU A 113 4.23 7.37 -17.36
N ASP A 114 4.83 7.16 -18.55
CA ASP A 114 4.20 7.57 -19.82
C ASP A 114 3.40 6.45 -20.51
N ASP A 115 3.80 5.17 -20.35
CA ASP A 115 3.17 4.05 -21.07
C ASP A 115 2.04 3.38 -20.28
N LEU A 116 1.99 3.59 -18.96
CA LEU A 116 0.97 3.07 -18.06
C LEU A 116 0.22 4.21 -17.41
N TYR A 117 -1.10 4.15 -17.46
CA TYR A 117 -1.94 5.24 -16.99
C TYR A 117 -2.93 4.73 -15.95
N PHE A 118 -2.85 5.33 -14.78
CA PHE A 118 -3.70 5.08 -13.62
C PHE A 118 -4.47 6.35 -13.31
N TYR A 119 -5.77 6.21 -13.12
CA TYR A 119 -6.60 7.33 -12.70
C TYR A 119 -7.74 6.83 -11.82
N CYS A 120 -8.33 7.74 -11.08
CA CYS A 120 -9.60 7.48 -10.40
C CYS A 120 -10.63 8.50 -10.84
N ALA A 121 -11.89 8.13 -10.73
CA ALA A 121 -12.98 9.03 -11.05
C ALA A 121 -14.19 8.74 -10.16
N ASP A 122 -14.93 9.79 -9.85
CA ASP A 122 -16.30 9.70 -9.34
C ASP A 122 -17.30 10.08 -10.45
N GLU A 123 -18.54 10.44 -10.09
CA GLU A 123 -19.56 10.85 -11.07
C GLU A 123 -19.35 12.25 -11.68
N ASN A 124 -18.46 13.06 -11.09
CA ASN A 124 -18.27 14.48 -11.40
C ASN A 124 -16.87 14.79 -11.95
N ASP A 125 -15.84 14.15 -11.40
CA ASP A 125 -14.44 14.52 -11.59
C ASP A 125 -13.54 13.29 -11.85
N MET A 126 -12.40 13.55 -12.50
CA MET A 126 -11.35 12.58 -12.82
C MET A 126 -10.03 13.09 -12.27
N TYR A 127 -9.26 12.20 -11.64
CA TYR A 127 -7.99 12.47 -11.01
C TYR A 127 -6.95 11.48 -11.54
N ASP A 128 -5.87 12.01 -12.08
CA ASP A 128 -4.81 11.22 -12.69
C ASP A 128 -3.65 11.02 -11.72
N ASP A 129 -2.79 10.05 -12.03
CA ASP A 129 -1.58 9.82 -11.27
C ASP A 129 -0.70 11.08 -11.26
N TYR A 130 -0.36 11.50 -10.04
CA TYR A 130 0.46 12.67 -9.77
C TYR A 130 1.95 12.29 -9.72
N MET A 131 2.26 11.13 -9.12
CA MET A 131 3.61 10.58 -9.00
C MET A 131 3.58 9.07 -9.16
N VAL A 132 4.65 8.52 -9.74
CA VAL A 132 4.85 7.09 -9.89
C VAL A 132 6.17 6.70 -9.22
N PHE A 133 6.11 5.71 -8.33
CA PHE A 133 7.29 5.21 -7.63
C PHE A 133 7.51 3.73 -7.87
N VAL A 134 8.77 3.31 -7.85
CA VAL A 134 9.17 1.89 -7.83
C VAL A 134 9.57 1.50 -6.42
N GLU A 135 8.92 0.47 -5.90
CA GLU A 135 9.28 -0.14 -4.62
C GLU A 135 10.57 -0.97 -4.77
N SER A 136 11.50 -0.79 -3.83
CA SER A 136 12.69 -1.62 -3.74
C SER A 136 12.32 -3.10 -3.55
N ALA A 137 13.23 -4.00 -3.95
CA ALA A 137 12.97 -5.44 -3.85
C ALA A 137 12.74 -5.94 -2.40
N ASP A 138 13.20 -5.18 -1.41
CA ASP A 138 13.00 -5.45 0.02
C ASP A 138 11.86 -4.64 0.64
N GLY A 139 11.14 -3.81 -0.14
CA GLY A 139 9.97 -3.06 0.30
C GLY A 139 10.23 -1.86 1.19
N THR A 140 11.49 -1.44 1.33
CA THR A 140 11.91 -0.42 2.31
C THR A 140 12.04 0.99 1.75
N THR A 141 12.09 1.15 0.42
CA THR A 141 12.20 2.47 -0.22
C THR A 141 11.30 2.58 -1.44
N LEU A 142 10.87 3.81 -1.72
CA LEU A 142 10.21 4.23 -2.94
C LEU A 142 11.15 5.16 -3.70
N ASP A 143 11.53 4.78 -4.90
CA ASP A 143 12.34 5.61 -5.81
C ASP A 143 11.45 6.12 -6.95
N ASP A 144 11.76 7.31 -7.49
CA ASP A 144 11.09 7.83 -8.68
C ASP A 144 11.11 6.78 -9.80
N ALA A 145 9.95 6.60 -10.44
CA ALA A 145 9.83 5.65 -11.53
C ALA A 145 10.62 6.11 -12.76
N GLY A 146 10.91 5.16 -13.63
CA GLY A 146 11.54 5.40 -14.90
C GLY A 146 11.30 4.22 -15.82
N GLU A 147 12.26 3.93 -16.68
CA GLU A 147 12.12 2.86 -17.66
C GLU A 147 12.32 1.46 -17.05
N LEU A 148 11.30 0.62 -17.16
CA LEU A 148 11.37 -0.79 -16.84
C LEU A 148 11.94 -1.60 -18.01
N GLN A 149 13.13 -2.15 -17.80
CA GLN A 149 13.85 -2.96 -18.79
C GLN A 149 13.09 -4.23 -19.17
N LYS A 150 13.30 -4.69 -20.41
CA LYS A 150 12.68 -5.92 -20.93
C LYS A 150 12.89 -7.13 -20.00
N GLY A 151 11.78 -7.80 -19.69
CA GLY A 151 11.77 -9.02 -18.88
C GLY A 151 11.95 -8.79 -17.39
N LYS A 152 12.10 -7.53 -16.96
CA LYS A 152 12.10 -7.16 -15.54
C LYS A 152 10.68 -7.00 -15.02
N THR A 153 10.59 -7.12 -13.71
CA THR A 153 9.38 -6.91 -12.93
C THR A 153 9.71 -5.90 -11.85
N ALA A 154 8.81 -4.95 -11.65
CA ALA A 154 8.84 -3.96 -10.59
C ALA A 154 7.49 -3.96 -9.89
N ARG A 155 7.49 -3.61 -8.61
CA ARG A 155 6.29 -3.23 -7.89
C ARG A 155 6.24 -1.71 -7.89
N VAL A 156 5.10 -1.15 -8.29
CA VAL A 156 4.95 0.24 -8.68
C VAL A 156 3.76 0.85 -7.94
N HIS A 157 3.97 2.02 -7.38
CA HIS A 157 2.99 2.83 -6.66
C HIS A 157 2.57 3.98 -7.58
N TYR A 158 1.32 3.96 -8.04
CA TYR A 158 0.71 5.05 -8.79
C TYR A 158 -0.09 5.90 -7.82
N THR A 159 0.50 7.03 -7.41
CA THR A 159 -0.05 7.92 -6.40
C THR A 159 -0.86 9.04 -7.04
N LEU A 160 -2.11 9.18 -6.63
CA LEU A 160 -3.00 10.26 -7.04
C LEU A 160 -3.25 11.20 -5.86
N VAL A 161 -3.41 12.50 -6.14
CA VAL A 161 -3.74 13.52 -5.14
C VAL A 161 -5.21 13.91 -5.29
N LEU A 162 -5.98 13.74 -4.22
CA LEU A 162 -7.41 13.98 -4.15
C LEU A 162 -7.73 15.09 -3.13
N PRO A 163 -8.84 15.82 -3.30
CA PRO A 163 -9.38 16.68 -2.24
C PRO A 163 -9.73 15.84 -1.00
N GLU A 164 -9.44 16.34 0.21
CA GLU A 164 -9.80 15.64 1.47
C GLU A 164 -11.31 15.39 1.59
N ASP A 165 -12.16 16.27 1.05
CA ASP A 165 -13.62 16.17 1.13
C ASP A 165 -14.25 15.26 0.06
N ILE A 166 -13.44 14.50 -0.69
CA ILE A 166 -13.92 13.62 -1.75
C ILE A 166 -14.81 12.49 -1.20
N SER A 167 -15.90 12.19 -1.92
CA SER A 167 -16.79 11.08 -1.59
C SER A 167 -16.20 9.75 -2.05
N TRP A 168 -15.28 9.19 -1.25
CA TRP A 168 -14.55 7.96 -1.58
C TRP A 168 -15.44 6.73 -1.86
N THR A 169 -16.65 6.64 -1.27
CA THR A 169 -17.58 5.52 -1.49
C THR A 169 -18.02 5.34 -2.94
N GLN A 170 -17.86 6.37 -3.77
CA GLN A 170 -18.22 6.36 -5.18
C GLN A 170 -17.00 6.26 -6.11
N LEU A 171 -15.78 6.31 -5.55
CA LEU A 171 -14.57 6.26 -6.34
C LEU A 171 -14.39 4.91 -7.00
N LYS A 172 -14.03 4.97 -8.28
CA LYS A 172 -13.52 3.83 -9.03
C LYS A 172 -12.09 4.09 -9.41
N VAL A 173 -11.27 3.07 -9.29
CA VAL A 173 -9.90 3.03 -9.77
C VAL A 173 -9.91 2.48 -11.18
N TYR A 174 -9.10 3.06 -12.06
CA TYR A 174 -8.96 2.68 -13.45
C TYR A 174 -7.50 2.48 -13.83
N PHE A 175 -7.26 1.58 -14.77
CA PHE A 175 -5.99 1.52 -15.49
C PHE A 175 -6.18 1.16 -16.95
N ILE A 176 -5.24 1.61 -17.79
CA ILE A 176 -5.20 1.33 -19.22
C ILE A 176 -3.90 0.62 -19.55
N MET A 177 -3.99 -0.49 -20.30
CA MET A 177 -2.80 -1.23 -20.75
C MET A 177 -2.09 -0.49 -21.89
N PRO A 178 -0.75 -0.51 -22.00
CA PRO A 178 0.00 0.36 -22.92
C PRO A 178 -0.37 0.22 -24.40
N GLU A 179 -0.67 -1.00 -24.83
CA GLU A 179 -0.98 -1.35 -26.22
C GLU A 179 -2.45 -1.70 -26.45
N SER A 180 -3.30 -1.59 -25.42
CA SER A 180 -4.74 -1.83 -25.51
C SER A 180 -5.55 -0.53 -25.46
N SER A 181 -6.73 -0.51 -26.08
CA SER A 181 -7.73 0.53 -25.79
C SER A 181 -8.64 0.15 -24.61
N THR A 182 -8.50 -1.07 -24.08
CA THR A 182 -9.33 -1.54 -22.95
C THR A 182 -8.99 -0.77 -21.68
N THR A 183 -9.99 -0.08 -21.15
CA THR A 183 -9.99 0.46 -19.80
C THR A 183 -10.49 -0.62 -18.83
N TYR A 184 -9.74 -0.81 -17.75
CA TYR A 184 -10.17 -1.64 -16.63
C TYR A 184 -10.59 -0.76 -15.47
N ALA A 185 -11.64 -1.15 -14.75
CA ALA A 185 -12.18 -0.41 -13.62
C ALA A 185 -12.58 -1.31 -12.45
N ALA A 186 -12.46 -0.82 -11.22
CA ALA A 186 -13.08 -1.43 -10.04
C ALA A 186 -13.45 -0.36 -9.00
N PRO A 187 -14.53 -0.55 -8.23
CA PRO A 187 -14.79 0.30 -7.06
C PRO A 187 -13.61 0.25 -6.08
N LEU A 188 -13.25 1.38 -5.48
CA LEU A 188 -12.16 1.43 -4.49
C LEU A 188 -12.37 0.44 -3.33
N SER A 189 -13.63 0.24 -2.91
CA SER A 189 -14.01 -0.73 -1.87
C SER A 189 -13.60 -2.18 -2.18
N ASP A 190 -13.45 -2.49 -3.46
CA ASP A 190 -13.11 -3.84 -3.95
C ASP A 190 -11.60 -4.00 -4.18
N CYS A 191 -10.82 -2.91 -4.11
CA CYS A 191 -9.37 -2.88 -4.36
C CYS A 191 -8.54 -3.36 -3.15
N LYS A 192 -8.95 -4.45 -2.49
CA LYS A 192 -8.25 -5.00 -1.31
C LYS A 192 -7.09 -5.93 -1.69
N PRO A 193 -6.04 -6.04 -0.86
CA PRO A 193 -4.95 -6.99 -1.09
C PRO A 193 -5.44 -8.44 -1.23
N ASN A 194 -4.94 -9.15 -2.24
CA ASN A 194 -5.12 -10.60 -2.31
C ASN A 194 -4.18 -11.29 -1.31
N ALA A 195 -4.71 -11.58 -0.11
CA ALA A 195 -3.91 -12.01 1.02
C ALA A 195 -4.06 -13.51 1.34
N GLN A 196 -2.97 -14.12 1.82
CA GLN A 196 -3.02 -15.45 2.43
C GLN A 196 -3.43 -15.34 3.90
N ALA A 197 -3.97 -16.39 4.52
CA ALA A 197 -4.27 -16.35 5.95
C ALA A 197 -2.98 -16.48 6.78
N PHE A 198 -2.73 -15.54 7.69
CA PHE A 198 -1.75 -15.69 8.77
C PHE A 198 -2.46 -16.09 10.06
N SER A 199 -2.05 -17.24 10.61
CA SER A 199 -2.62 -17.80 11.82
C SER A 199 -1.56 -18.63 12.55
N ALA A 200 -1.86 -19.04 13.79
CA ALA A 200 -0.96 -19.89 14.57
C ALA A 200 -0.59 -21.21 13.86
N ASP A 201 -1.48 -21.73 13.00
CA ASP A 201 -1.26 -22.97 12.26
C ASP A 201 -0.55 -22.76 10.90
N THR A 202 -0.38 -21.51 10.48
CA THR A 202 0.12 -21.15 9.14
C THR A 202 1.30 -20.19 9.26
N PRO A 203 2.49 -20.66 9.67
CA PRO A 203 3.66 -19.81 9.81
C PRO A 203 4.16 -19.29 8.45
N VAL A 204 4.63 -18.06 8.43
CA VAL A 204 5.18 -17.38 7.25
C VAL A 204 6.69 -17.59 7.21
N LYS A 205 7.24 -17.89 6.04
CA LYS A 205 8.69 -18.00 5.83
C LYS A 205 9.16 -16.86 4.95
N THR A 206 10.09 -16.06 5.45
CA THR A 206 10.63 -14.95 4.68
C THR A 206 11.81 -15.39 3.80
N ALA A 207 12.08 -14.64 2.74
CA ALA A 207 13.22 -14.84 1.85
C ALA A 207 14.56 -14.72 2.61
N GLY A 208 14.60 -13.86 3.64
CA GLY A 208 15.73 -13.71 4.56
C GLY A 208 15.94 -14.88 5.52
N GLY A 209 15.07 -15.90 5.50
CA GLY A 209 15.19 -17.09 6.34
C GLY A 209 14.54 -16.97 7.71
N ALA A 210 13.72 -15.93 7.94
CA ALA A 210 12.90 -15.87 9.14
C ALA A 210 11.70 -16.81 9.03
N VAL A 211 11.22 -17.30 10.18
CA VAL A 211 9.93 -17.96 10.30
C VAL A 211 9.10 -17.16 11.30
N LEU A 212 7.98 -16.61 10.84
CA LEU A 212 7.04 -15.83 11.64
C LEU A 212 5.89 -16.75 12.07
N THR A 213 5.66 -16.87 13.37
CA THR A 213 4.58 -17.71 13.92
C THR A 213 3.71 -16.88 14.85
N MET A 214 2.44 -16.69 14.50
CA MET A 214 1.48 -16.01 15.37
C MET A 214 1.27 -16.82 16.66
N LYS A 215 1.41 -16.17 17.81
CA LYS A 215 1.22 -16.77 19.13
C LYS A 215 -0.10 -16.35 19.76
N SER A 216 -0.47 -15.09 19.56
CA SER A 216 -1.77 -14.55 19.96
C SER A 216 -2.19 -13.40 19.05
N CYS A 217 -3.48 -13.13 19.05
CA CYS A 217 -4.10 -11.94 18.48
C CYS A 217 -5.19 -11.51 19.48
N THR A 218 -5.03 -10.33 20.08
CA THR A 218 -5.89 -9.86 21.17
C THR A 218 -6.24 -8.39 21.00
N VAL A 219 -7.42 -8.00 21.46
CA VAL A 219 -7.84 -6.59 21.58
C VAL A 219 -7.82 -6.25 23.07
N ALA A 220 -7.02 -5.27 23.46
CA ALA A 220 -6.79 -4.94 24.87
C ALA A 220 -6.48 -3.45 25.07
N ASP A 221 -6.54 -2.98 26.32
CA ASP A 221 -6.12 -1.63 26.70
C ASP A 221 -4.59 -1.46 26.70
N GLU A 222 -3.84 -2.57 26.64
CA GLU A 222 -2.38 -2.60 26.61
C GLU A 222 -1.87 -3.88 25.93
N ALA A 223 -0.69 -3.81 25.32
CA ALA A 223 0.05 -4.95 24.82
C ALA A 223 1.16 -5.31 25.82
N ALA A 224 1.05 -6.45 26.50
CA ALA A 224 1.99 -6.86 27.54
C ALA A 224 3.07 -7.80 26.99
N SER A 225 4.30 -7.66 27.48
CA SER A 225 5.38 -8.59 27.15
C SER A 225 5.03 -10.04 27.52
N LEU A 226 5.34 -10.99 26.65
CA LEU A 226 5.10 -12.42 26.82
C LEU A 226 6.32 -13.18 27.33
N THR A 227 7.51 -12.57 27.34
CA THR A 227 8.76 -13.19 27.75
C THR A 227 9.53 -12.33 28.76
N ASP A 228 10.49 -12.95 29.46
CA ASP A 228 11.39 -12.22 30.37
C ASP A 228 12.23 -11.16 29.63
N ALA A 229 12.40 -11.28 28.31
CA ALA A 229 13.14 -10.30 27.52
C ALA A 229 12.40 -8.96 27.42
N GLY A 230 11.07 -8.95 27.52
CA GLY A 230 10.25 -7.74 27.61
C GLY A 230 10.10 -7.18 29.03
N GLY A 231 10.67 -7.82 30.04
CA GLY A 231 10.80 -7.23 31.39
C GLY A 231 9.51 -6.98 32.16
N ASN A 232 8.38 -7.58 31.77
CA ASN A 232 7.03 -7.25 32.25
C ASN A 232 6.62 -5.80 31.95
N THR A 233 7.16 -5.20 30.89
CA THR A 233 6.67 -3.92 30.38
C THR A 233 5.46 -4.15 29.47
N SER A 234 4.77 -3.05 29.17
CA SER A 234 3.57 -3.05 28.35
C SER A 234 3.54 -1.77 27.53
N ILE A 235 3.05 -1.85 26.29
CA ILE A 235 2.73 -0.69 25.47
C ILE A 235 1.27 -0.31 25.69
N GLN A 236 1.02 0.99 25.87
CA GLN A 236 -0.31 1.58 25.99
C GLN A 236 -0.64 2.30 24.68
N PRO A 237 -1.92 2.46 24.33
CA PRO A 237 -2.35 3.39 23.30
C PRO A 237 -1.79 4.80 23.53
N ILE A 238 -1.54 5.52 22.45
CA ILE A 238 -1.15 6.93 22.48
C ILE A 238 -2.33 7.78 22.97
N THR A 239 -3.55 7.43 22.55
CA THR A 239 -4.77 8.14 22.88
C THR A 239 -5.50 7.50 24.05
N ASP A 240 -5.81 8.31 25.07
CA ASP A 240 -6.53 7.85 26.27
C ASP A 240 -7.91 7.29 25.91
N GLY A 241 -8.11 5.99 26.13
CA GLY A 241 -9.38 5.29 25.92
C GLY A 241 -9.41 4.37 24.70
N ASP A 242 -8.40 4.48 23.83
CA ASP A 242 -8.24 3.61 22.67
C ASP A 242 -7.87 2.18 23.08
N LYS A 243 -7.99 1.26 22.13
CA LYS A 243 -7.62 -0.14 22.22
C LYS A 243 -6.41 -0.43 21.35
N LEU A 244 -5.63 -1.42 21.74
CA LEU A 244 -4.61 -2.04 20.90
C LEU A 244 -5.10 -3.39 20.39
N VAL A 245 -5.04 -3.57 19.08
CA VAL A 245 -4.96 -4.91 18.47
C VAL A 245 -3.51 -5.34 18.56
N ASP A 246 -3.21 -6.30 19.43
CA ASP A 246 -1.89 -6.89 19.62
C ASP A 246 -1.81 -8.25 18.93
N ILE A 247 -0.95 -8.34 17.91
CA ILE A 247 -0.56 -9.60 17.28
C ILE A 247 0.85 -9.96 17.71
N ALA A 248 0.95 -10.87 18.69
CA ALA A 248 2.24 -11.38 19.12
C ALA A 248 2.76 -12.46 18.17
N ILE A 249 3.99 -12.27 17.70
CA ILE A 249 4.65 -13.07 16.66
C ILE A 249 6.00 -13.54 17.19
N GLU A 250 6.16 -14.86 17.26
CA GLU A 250 7.45 -15.50 17.51
C GLU A 250 8.24 -15.51 16.20
N VAL A 251 9.41 -14.90 16.21
CA VAL A 251 10.30 -14.78 15.05
C VAL A 251 11.52 -15.66 15.28
N THR A 252 11.69 -16.69 14.47
CA THR A 252 12.91 -17.51 14.45
C THR A 252 13.77 -17.13 13.24
N ASN A 253 14.96 -16.58 13.47
CA ASN A 253 15.91 -16.28 12.40
C ASN A 253 16.76 -17.51 12.07
N ASN A 254 16.44 -18.19 10.96
CA ASN A 254 17.23 -19.31 10.43
C ASN A 254 18.21 -18.87 9.32
N GLY A 255 18.27 -17.58 9.00
CA GLY A 255 19.22 -17.00 8.06
C GLY A 255 20.64 -16.96 8.63
N SER A 256 21.61 -16.63 7.79
CA SER A 256 23.02 -16.51 8.19
C SER A 256 23.38 -15.15 8.78
N GLU A 257 22.54 -14.13 8.54
CA GLU A 257 22.76 -12.75 8.98
C GLU A 257 21.74 -12.36 10.05
N ALA A 258 22.01 -11.28 10.78
CA ALA A 258 21.01 -10.66 11.64
C ALA A 258 19.91 -10.00 10.79
N LEU A 259 18.68 -10.01 11.30
CA LEU A 259 17.54 -9.34 10.67
C LEU A 259 17.25 -8.05 11.43
N THR A 260 17.04 -6.94 10.74
CA THR A 260 16.56 -5.70 11.34
C THR A 260 15.04 -5.76 11.47
N LEU A 261 14.48 -5.25 12.57
CA LEU A 261 13.04 -5.32 12.84
C LEU A 261 12.21 -4.61 11.75
N GLY A 262 12.57 -3.38 11.40
CA GLY A 262 11.85 -2.54 10.44
C GLY A 262 11.82 -3.07 9.00
N THR A 263 12.77 -3.94 8.64
CA THR A 263 12.86 -4.54 7.30
C THR A 263 12.25 -5.94 7.22
N LEU A 264 11.78 -6.49 8.34
CA LEU A 264 11.35 -7.89 8.40
C LEU A 264 9.90 -8.09 7.95
N TYR A 265 8.99 -7.32 8.53
CA TYR A 265 7.58 -7.30 8.18
C TYR A 265 6.97 -5.97 8.64
N GLY A 266 5.86 -5.59 8.02
CA GLY A 266 5.06 -4.42 8.37
C GLY A 266 3.62 -4.82 8.68
N GLY A 267 2.84 -3.87 9.20
CA GLY A 267 1.41 -4.06 9.37
C GLY A 267 0.62 -3.00 8.63
N GLN A 268 -0.50 -3.43 8.04
CA GLN A 268 -1.44 -2.55 7.37
C GLN A 268 -2.85 -2.91 7.82
N MET A 269 -3.61 -1.91 8.21
CA MET A 269 -5.04 -1.97 8.44
C MET A 269 -5.74 -1.21 7.32
N LEU A 270 -6.77 -1.82 6.73
CA LEU A 270 -7.67 -1.15 5.82
C LEU A 270 -9.05 -1.00 6.46
N GLU A 271 -9.55 0.23 6.51
CA GLU A 271 -10.91 0.57 6.93
C GLU A 271 -11.52 1.48 5.87
N ASP A 272 -12.62 1.05 5.24
CA ASP A 272 -13.33 1.92 4.28
C ASP A 272 -12.44 2.49 3.14
N GLY A 273 -11.42 1.71 2.75
CA GLY A 273 -10.46 2.12 1.73
C GLY A 273 -9.30 2.97 2.25
N PHE A 274 -9.33 3.41 3.51
CA PHE A 274 -8.22 4.09 4.17
C PHE A 274 -7.21 3.10 4.72
N ASN A 275 -5.95 3.47 4.59
CA ASN A 275 -4.80 2.76 5.10
C ASN A 275 -4.39 3.33 6.45
N SER A 276 -4.10 2.47 7.40
CA SER A 276 -3.40 2.82 8.63
C SER A 276 -2.33 1.79 8.91
N LEU A 277 -1.15 2.26 9.31
CA LEU A 277 -0.02 1.36 9.53
C LEU A 277 0.06 0.86 10.96
N GLY A 278 0.49 -0.41 11.07
CA GLY A 278 0.78 -1.04 12.34
C GLY A 278 2.21 -0.76 12.78
N THR A 279 2.41 -0.67 14.09
CA THR A 279 3.73 -0.50 14.70
C THR A 279 4.31 -1.83 15.11
N VAL A 280 5.59 -2.08 14.79
CA VAL A 280 6.28 -3.31 15.20
C VAL A 280 7.15 -3.06 16.43
N VAL A 281 7.03 -3.94 17.42
CA VAL A 281 7.75 -3.86 18.70
C VAL A 281 8.46 -5.19 18.98
N LEU A 282 9.65 -5.14 19.56
CA LEU A 282 10.48 -6.29 19.91
C LEU A 282 10.64 -6.40 21.43
N GLU A 283 10.48 -7.61 21.98
CA GLU A 283 10.86 -7.88 23.36
C GLU A 283 12.38 -8.11 23.47
N ALA A 284 13.12 -7.14 23.99
CA ALA A 284 14.57 -7.23 24.15
C ALA A 284 15.09 -6.30 25.25
N GLY A 285 16.18 -6.72 25.89
CA GLY A 285 16.88 -5.85 26.85
C GLY A 285 16.11 -5.57 28.15
N ASN A 286 15.15 -6.43 28.51
CA ASN A 286 14.21 -6.24 29.62
C ASN A 286 13.23 -5.09 29.36
N ASP A 287 12.81 -4.93 28.11
CA ASP A 287 11.84 -3.91 27.67
C ASP A 287 11.16 -4.30 26.33
N MET A 288 10.14 -3.54 25.95
CA MET A 288 9.48 -3.58 24.65
C MET A 288 10.01 -2.42 23.80
N VAL A 289 10.90 -2.74 22.86
CA VAL A 289 11.65 -1.75 22.08
C VAL A 289 11.12 -1.65 20.66
N TYR A 290 11.00 -0.42 20.15
CA TYR A 290 10.57 -0.17 18.76
C TYR A 290 11.67 -0.42 17.75
N SER A 291 12.90 -0.70 18.18
CA SER A 291 14.05 -0.94 17.31
C SER A 291 14.86 -2.14 17.73
N GLY A 292 15.54 -2.76 16.78
CA GLY A 292 16.51 -3.80 17.10
C GLY A 292 16.82 -4.77 15.97
N SER A 293 17.73 -5.69 16.29
CA SER A 293 18.12 -6.76 15.39
C SER A 293 17.95 -8.13 16.04
N ILE A 294 17.57 -9.09 15.20
CA ILE A 294 17.33 -10.49 15.56
C ILE A 294 18.52 -11.29 15.06
N ALA A 295 19.39 -11.71 15.98
CA ALA A 295 20.61 -12.43 15.63
C ALA A 295 20.31 -13.76 14.89
N SER A 296 21.22 -14.14 13.98
CA SER A 296 21.16 -15.44 13.32
C SER A 296 21.11 -16.59 14.34
N GLY A 297 20.21 -17.55 14.11
CA GLY A 297 20.01 -18.71 14.98
C GLY A 297 19.26 -18.42 16.28
N SER A 298 18.70 -17.21 16.44
CA SER A 298 17.92 -16.84 17.62
C SER A 298 16.41 -16.91 17.39
N THR A 299 15.65 -16.89 18.47
CA THR A 299 14.19 -16.74 18.46
C THR A 299 13.80 -15.67 19.47
N VAL A 300 12.95 -14.74 19.06
CA VAL A 300 12.49 -13.60 19.85
C VAL A 300 10.97 -13.44 19.73
N MET A 301 10.37 -12.68 20.64
CA MET A 301 8.98 -12.25 20.52
C MET A 301 8.91 -10.83 19.97
N THR A 302 8.01 -10.63 19.02
CA THR A 302 7.67 -9.32 18.46
C THR A 302 6.16 -9.12 18.55
N HIS A 303 5.70 -7.88 18.51
CA HIS A 303 4.30 -7.50 18.50
C HIS A 303 4.05 -6.61 17.30
N LEU A 304 3.00 -6.90 16.54
CA LEU A 304 2.43 -5.97 15.57
C LEU A 304 1.19 -5.33 16.20
N LEU A 305 1.23 -4.02 16.37
CA LEU A 305 0.24 -3.25 17.11
C LEU A 305 -0.53 -2.32 16.17
N PHE A 306 -1.86 -2.32 16.29
CA PHE A 306 -2.74 -1.31 15.70
C PHE A 306 -3.54 -0.63 16.81
N GLU A 307 -3.58 0.70 16.81
CA GLU A 307 -4.38 1.49 17.74
C GLU A 307 -5.75 1.78 17.12
N LEU A 308 -6.81 1.54 17.89
CA LEU A 308 -8.20 1.73 17.48
C LEU A 308 -8.96 2.53 18.53
N ALA A 309 -9.78 3.49 18.13
CA ALA A 309 -10.64 4.22 19.05
C ALA A 309 -11.68 3.33 19.76
N GLU A 310 -12.10 2.23 19.12
CA GLU A 310 -13.11 1.30 19.62
C GLU A 310 -12.73 -0.17 19.31
N ASP A 311 -13.56 -1.13 19.70
CA ASP A 311 -13.39 -2.53 19.31
C ASP A 311 -13.48 -2.70 17.78
N PRO A 312 -12.71 -3.63 17.19
CA PRO A 312 -12.64 -3.75 15.75
C PRO A 312 -13.95 -4.19 15.12
N THR A 313 -14.25 -3.62 13.95
CA THR A 313 -15.48 -3.81 13.18
C THR A 313 -15.27 -4.74 11.98
N GLU A 314 -16.36 -5.17 11.32
CA GLU A 314 -16.28 -6.16 10.22
C GLU A 314 -15.73 -5.60 8.90
N ASP A 315 -15.73 -4.28 8.75
CA ASP A 315 -15.16 -3.52 7.63
C ASP A 315 -13.63 -3.35 7.74
N GLN A 316 -13.09 -3.39 8.97
CA GLN A 316 -11.66 -3.35 9.23
C GLN A 316 -10.96 -4.66 8.87
N SER A 317 -9.90 -4.55 8.06
CA SER A 317 -9.12 -5.67 7.57
C SER A 317 -7.66 -5.50 7.96
N PHE A 318 -7.10 -6.46 8.68
CA PHE A 318 -5.73 -6.39 9.21
C PHE A 318 -4.80 -7.30 8.42
N TYR A 319 -3.61 -6.80 8.11
CA TYR A 319 -2.62 -7.49 7.30
C TYR A 319 -1.22 -7.39 7.90
N LEU A 320 -0.48 -8.48 7.76
CA LEU A 320 0.98 -8.48 7.83
C LEU A 320 1.54 -8.44 6.41
N TYR A 321 2.51 -7.57 6.16
CA TYR A 321 3.25 -7.49 4.91
C TYR A 321 4.66 -8.06 5.09
N ALA A 322 5.05 -9.02 4.24
CA ALA A 322 6.41 -9.53 4.20
C ALA A 322 6.77 -10.05 2.80
N ASP A 323 7.96 -9.71 2.31
CA ASP A 323 8.51 -10.11 0.99
C ASP A 323 7.54 -9.91 -0.20
N GLY A 324 6.91 -8.74 -0.31
CA GLY A 324 6.00 -8.48 -1.43
C GLY A 324 4.62 -9.14 -1.29
N MET A 325 4.30 -9.74 -0.14
CA MET A 325 3.08 -10.52 0.06
C MET A 325 2.30 -10.04 1.28
N PHE A 326 0.99 -9.94 1.11
CA PHE A 326 0.05 -9.68 2.20
C PHE A 326 -0.46 -10.96 2.83
N TYR A 327 -0.57 -10.94 4.15
CA TYR A 327 -1.17 -11.99 4.94
C TYR A 327 -2.27 -11.44 5.85
N SER A 328 -3.51 -11.82 5.58
CA SER A 328 -4.69 -11.44 6.36
C SER A 328 -4.65 -12.04 7.76
N ILE A 329 -5.00 -11.23 8.75
CA ILE A 329 -5.08 -11.58 10.16
C ILE A 329 -6.54 -11.50 10.57
N ALA A 330 -7.06 -12.60 11.14
CA ALA A 330 -8.40 -12.62 11.69
C ALA A 330 -8.41 -12.05 13.11
N VAL A 331 -8.80 -10.77 13.24
CA VAL A 331 -9.02 -10.12 14.53
C VAL A 331 -10.50 -10.28 14.88
N ASN A 332 -10.79 -10.82 16.06
CA ASN A 332 -12.16 -10.90 16.56
C ASN A 332 -12.35 -9.84 17.64
N ALA A 333 -13.42 -9.06 17.55
CA ALA A 333 -13.84 -8.19 18.64
C ALA A 333 -13.92 -8.97 19.96
N ALA A 334 -13.45 -8.36 21.06
CA ALA A 334 -13.61 -8.95 22.38
C ALA A 334 -15.11 -9.14 22.66
N LYS A 335 -15.50 -10.36 23.05
CA LYS A 335 -16.90 -10.69 23.41
C LYS A 335 -17.25 -10.28 24.82
#